data_AF-A0A0L7B6P4-F1
#
_entry.id   AF-A0A0L7B6P4-F1
#
_cell.length_a   1.000
_cell.length_b   1.000
_cell.length_c   1.000
_cell.angle_alpha   90.00
_cell.angle_beta   90.00
_cell.angle_gamma   90.00
#
_symmetry.space_group_name_H-M   'P 1'
#
loop_
_entity.id
_entity.type
_entity.pdbx_description
1 polymer ?
#
loop_
_entity_poly.entity_id
_entity_poly.type
_entity_poly.pdbx_seq_one_letter_code
_entity_poly.pdbx_strand_id
1 'polypeptide(L)' 'MESKIAMHITEQHCQGKRSDQSLNEDGLIITDGFAAVVDGVTSKRVHHLAGLVLGRV' A
#
# COMPACT_ATOMS: atom_id res chain seq x y z
N MET A 1 -12.16 27.91 11.41
CA MET A 1 -11.67 26.97 12.43
C MET A 1 -10.66 26.08 11.74
N GLU A 2 -9.37 26.41 11.85
CA GLU A 2 -8.33 25.56 11.28
C GLU A 2 -8.17 24.34 12.20
N SER A 3 -8.53 23.15 11.70
CA SER A 3 -8.16 21.91 12.39
C SER A 3 -6.67 21.71 12.17
N LYS A 4 -5.89 21.96 13.21
CA LYS A 4 -4.48 21.63 13.24
C LYS A 4 -4.38 20.11 13.31
N ILE A 5 -3.91 19.48 12.24
CA ILE A 5 -3.66 18.04 12.22
C ILE A 5 -2.70 17.74 13.38
N ALA A 6 -3.17 16.97 14.37
CA ALA A 6 -2.37 16.64 15.55
C ALA A 6 -1.11 15.83 15.17
N MET A 7 -1.22 15.06 14.09
CA MET A 7 -0.15 14.24 13.53
C MET A 7 0.78 15.08 12.64
N HIS A 8 2.06 15.15 12.99
CA HIS A 8 3.08 15.85 12.22
C HIS A 8 3.83 14.85 11.31
N ILE A 9 3.56 14.90 10.01
CA ILE A 9 4.18 14.03 9.00
C ILE A 9 5.46 14.71 8.51
N THR A 10 6.62 14.10 8.75
CA THR A 10 7.91 14.61 8.25
C THR A 10 8.19 14.17 6.81
N GLU A 11 7.66 13.01 6.41
CA GLU A 11 7.71 12.47 5.04
C GLU A 11 6.60 11.44 4.82
N GLN A 12 6.16 11.28 3.57
CA GLN A 12 5.22 10.25 3.15
C GLN A 12 5.63 9.71 1.78
N HIS A 13 5.77 8.40 1.68
CA HIS A 13 6.10 7.72 0.44
C HIS A 13 5.34 6.39 0.36
N CYS A 14 4.72 6.12 -0.78
CA CYS A 14 4.10 4.83 -1.10
C CYS A 14 4.63 4.38 -2.46
N GLN A 15 5.30 3.25 -2.50
CA GLN A 15 5.98 2.74 -3.70
C GLN A 15 5.53 1.31 -3.98
N GLY A 16 4.94 1.11 -5.16
CA GLY A 16 4.55 -0.22 -5.60
C GLY A 16 5.76 -1.06 -6.01
N LYS A 17 5.56 -2.37 -6.14
CA LYS A 17 6.60 -3.33 -6.55
C LYS A 17 7.03 -3.19 -8.01
N ARG A 18 6.24 -2.51 -8.84
CA ARG A 18 6.49 -2.32 -10.28
C ARG A 18 6.95 -0.89 -10.54
N SER A 19 7.67 -0.69 -11.63
CA SER A 19 8.07 0.65 -12.09
C SER A 19 6.88 1.53 -12.49
N ASP A 20 5.82 0.91 -13.00
CA ASP A 20 4.56 1.59 -13.28
C ASP A 20 3.74 1.74 -12.00
N GLN A 21 3.82 2.94 -11.41
CA GLN A 21 3.14 3.29 -10.17
C GLN A 21 1.61 3.38 -10.33
N SER A 22 1.08 3.50 -11.54
CA SER A 22 -0.38 3.50 -11.76
C SER A 22 -1.02 2.15 -11.40
N LEU A 23 -0.21 1.09 -11.29
CA LEU A 23 -0.60 -0.24 -10.86
C LEU A 23 -0.44 -0.47 -9.35
N ASN A 24 0.03 0.54 -8.60
CA ASN A 24 0.14 0.44 -7.16
C ASN A 24 -1.21 0.69 -6.50
N GLU A 25 -1.71 -0.31 -5.78
CA GLU A 25 -2.97 -0.25 -5.03
C GLU A 25 -2.73 -0.03 -3.53
N ASP A 26 -1.47 0.01 -3.10
CA ASP A 26 -1.10 0.28 -1.72
C ASP A 26 -1.42 1.75 -1.38
N GLY A 27 -1.77 1.99 -0.13
CA GLY A 27 -2.23 3.31 0.31
C GLY A 27 -1.90 3.63 1.76
N LEU A 28 -2.00 4.91 2.08
CA LEU A 28 -1.84 5.43 3.42
C LEU A 28 -2.94 6.46 3.70
N ILE A 29 -3.68 6.27 4.78
CA ILE A 29 -4.67 7.22 5.28
C ILE A 29 -4.12 7.76 6.58
N ILE A 30 -3.92 9.08 6.65
CA ILE A 30 -3.53 9.76 7.88
C ILE A 30 -4.60 10.79 8.20
N THR A 31 -5.02 10.79 9.46
CA THR A 31 -5.94 11.76 10.05
C THR A 31 -5.34 12.25 11.36
N ASP A 32 -6.01 13.18 12.03
CA ASP A 32 -5.59 13.67 13.34
C ASP A 32 -5.61 12.56 14.41
N GLY A 33 -6.47 11.55 14.25
CA GLY A 33 -6.72 10.51 15.26
C GLY A 33 -6.13 9.14 14.96
N PHE A 34 -5.81 8.85 13.70
CA PHE A 34 -5.24 7.56 13.32
C PHE A 34 -4.46 7.61 12.01
N ALA A 35 -3.56 6.65 11.85
CA ALA A 35 -2.93 6.31 10.60
C ALA A 35 -3.30 4.86 10.24
N ALA A 36 -3.57 4.60 8.96
CA ALA A 36 -3.88 3.28 8.44
C ALA A 36 -3.11 3.03 7.13
N VAL A 37 -2.52 1.84 7.02
CA VAL A 37 -1.85 1.35 5.81
C VAL A 37 -2.78 0.39 5.08
N VAL A 38 -2.89 0.56 3.78
CA VAL A 38 -3.66 -0.31 2.88
C VAL A 38 -2.66 -1.13 2.05
N ASP A 39 -2.74 -2.46 2.15
CA ASP A 39 -1.94 -3.40 1.33
C ASP A 39 -2.77 -3.84 0.13
N GLY A 40 -2.33 -3.46 -1.06
CA GLY A 40 -2.93 -3.82 -2.34
C GLY A 40 -2.81 -5.32 -2.63
N VAL A 41 -3.87 -5.90 -3.19
CA VAL A 41 -3.97 -7.36 -3.36
C VAL A 41 -3.86 -7.83 -4.80
N THR A 42 -3.91 -6.96 -5.82
CA THR A 42 -3.99 -7.44 -7.22
C THR A 42 -2.72 -8.16 -7.68
N SER A 43 -1.54 -7.84 -7.13
CA SER A 43 -0.33 -8.64 -7.39
C SER A 43 -0.37 -10.05 -6.77
N LYS A 44 -1.30 -10.30 -5.83
CA LYS A 44 -1.57 -11.61 -5.20
C LYS A 44 -2.68 -12.37 -5.91
N ARG A 45 -3.22 -11.86 -7.03
CA ARG A 45 -4.09 -12.67 -7.89
C ARG A 45 -3.27 -13.83 -8.41
N VAL A 46 -3.51 -15.00 -7.80
CA VAL A 46 -3.04 -16.28 -8.30
C VAL A 46 -3.46 -16.33 -9.77
N HIS A 47 -2.48 -16.29 -10.68
CA HIS A 47 -2.70 -16.81 -12.03
C HIS A 47 -3.31 -18.19 -11.82
N HIS A 48 -4.59 -18.35 -12.13
CA HIS A 48 -5.23 -19.65 -12.06
C HIS A 48 -4.41 -20.60 -12.94
N LEU A 49 -3.71 -21.51 -12.26
CA LEU A 49 -3.23 -22.81 -12.72
C LEU A 49 -2.10 -22.84 -13.79
N ALA A 50 -0.86 -22.91 -13.30
CA ALA A 50 0.16 -23.77 -13.91
C ALA A 50 1.04 -24.41 -12.82
N GLY A 51 0.44 -25.29 -12.01
CA GLY A 51 1.09 -26.46 -11.42
C GLY A 51 2.42 -26.36 -10.65
N LEU A 52 2.97 -25.19 -10.32
CA LEU A 52 4.22 -25.09 -9.57
C LEU A 52 4.17 -23.93 -8.56
N VAL A 53 3.97 -24.27 -7.29
CA VAL A 53 4.24 -23.33 -6.18
C VAL A 53 5.73 -23.47 -5.84
N LEU A 54 6.57 -22.65 -6.46
CA LEU A 54 7.93 -22.39 -5.97
C LEU A 54 7.87 -21.25 -4.95
N GLY A 55 7.38 -21.56 -3.76
CA GLY A 55 7.60 -20.69 -2.60
C GLY A 55 9.08 -20.82 -2.19
N ARG A 56 9.85 -19.75 -2.32
CA ARG A 56 11.04 -19.56 -1.48
C ARG A 56 10.59 -18.85 -0.21
N VAL A 57 10.75 -19.55 0.91
CA VAL A 57 10.85 -18.96 2.25
C VAL A 57 12.25 -18.37 2.39
#